data_AF-A0A9N9TD87-F1
#
_entry.id   AF-A0A9N9TD87-F1
#
_cell.length_a   1.000
_cell.length_b   1.000
_cell.length_c   1.000
_cell.angle_alpha   90.00
_cell.angle_beta   90.00
_cell.angle_gamma   90.00
#
_symmetry.space_group_name_H-M   'P 1'
#
loop_
_entity.id
_entity.type
_entity.pdbx_description
1 polymer ?
#
loop_
_entity_poly.entity_id
_entity_poly.type
_entity_poly.pdbx_seq_one_letter_code
_entity_poly.pdbx_strand_id
1 'polypeptide(L)'
;MWGAFEPMNKTGKDFTDVSTGRVTWLGIQVDKYGTKSQKEKFCENFGKGGEIATRNVLSVYEEIGMQEHYKIYEEEFYNKMCEKIEKLPKQLPKQVFIDLLDFAVIKKFRG
;
A
#
# COMPACT_ATOMS: atom_id res chain seq x y z
N MET A 1 5.93 -2.69 -1.79
CA MET A 1 4.94 -1.60 -1.85
C MET A 1 5.53 -0.19 -1.65
N TRP A 2 6.83 -0.04 -1.35
CA TRP A 2 7.46 1.28 -1.08
C TRP A 2 8.03 2.05 -2.28
N GLY A 3 8.04 1.50 -3.49
CA GLY A 3 8.63 2.21 -4.64
C GLY A 3 7.89 3.49 -5.03
N ALA A 4 6.57 3.55 -4.82
CA ALA A 4 5.72 4.66 -5.25
C ALA A 4 6.05 6.03 -4.61
N PHE A 5 6.69 6.04 -3.44
CA PHE A 5 6.94 7.25 -2.64
C PHE A 5 8.41 7.49 -2.34
N GLU A 6 9.30 6.67 -2.90
CA GLU A 6 10.74 6.94 -2.84
C GLU A 6 11.13 7.92 -3.95
N PRO A 7 12.10 8.82 -3.69
CA PRO A 7 12.67 9.68 -4.73
C PRO A 7 13.13 8.84 -5.92
N MET A 8 12.70 9.21 -7.14
CA MET A 8 12.97 8.51 -8.41
C MET A 8 14.45 8.13 -8.64
N ASN A 9 15.38 8.80 -7.94
CA ASN A 9 16.82 8.65 -8.07
C ASN A 9 17.46 7.61 -7.12
N LYS A 10 16.71 6.98 -6.20
CA LYS A 10 17.31 6.12 -5.15
C LYS A 10 17.07 4.62 -5.26
N THR A 11 16.11 4.17 -6.04
CA THR A 11 15.93 2.74 -6.25
C THR A 11 15.75 2.50 -7.74
N GLY A 12 16.67 1.77 -8.36
CA GLY A 12 16.50 1.20 -9.70
C GLY A 12 15.37 0.16 -9.78
N LYS A 13 14.32 0.32 -8.96
CA LYS A 13 13.07 -0.42 -9.02
C LYS A 13 12.12 0.37 -9.88
N ASP A 14 12.00 -0.08 -11.11
CA ASP A 14 10.99 0.40 -12.04
C ASP A 14 9.61 0.41 -11.36
N PHE A 15 8.90 1.52 -11.53
CA PHE A 15 7.47 1.68 -11.20
C PHE A 15 6.61 0.84 -12.15
N THR A 16 6.98 -0.43 -12.31
CA THR A 16 6.43 -1.39 -13.27
C THR A 16 4.93 -1.51 -13.12
N ASP A 17 4.39 -1.48 -11.91
CA ASP A 17 2.94 -1.61 -11.71
C ASP A 17 2.16 -0.45 -12.34
N VAL A 18 2.66 0.77 -12.22
CA VAL A 18 2.06 1.97 -12.84
C VAL A 18 2.29 1.99 -14.34
N SER A 19 3.49 1.63 -14.79
CA SER A 19 3.84 1.65 -16.22
C SER A 19 3.22 0.51 -17.02
N THR A 20 2.97 -0.64 -16.40
CA THR A 20 2.36 -1.83 -17.03
C THR A 20 0.86 -1.96 -16.78
N GLY A 21 0.28 -1.07 -15.98
CA GLY A 21 -1.16 -1.04 -15.72
C GLY A 21 -1.64 -2.19 -14.84
N ARG A 22 -0.77 -2.77 -14.02
CA ARG A 22 -1.16 -3.83 -13.07
C ARG A 22 -2.04 -3.22 -11.99
N VAL A 23 -3.31 -3.61 -11.98
CA VAL A 23 -4.26 -3.17 -10.96
C VAL A 23 -3.82 -3.71 -9.61
N THR A 24 -3.25 -2.82 -8.78
CA THR A 24 -2.85 -3.09 -7.41
C THR A 24 -3.85 -2.48 -6.44
N TRP A 25 -3.69 -2.78 -5.15
CA TRP A 25 -4.47 -2.16 -4.07
C TRP A 25 -4.53 -0.63 -4.18
N LEU A 26 -3.46 0.02 -4.66
CA LEU A 26 -3.37 1.47 -4.86
C LEU A 26 -4.35 1.97 -5.92
N GLY A 27 -4.51 1.26 -7.04
CA GLY A 27 -5.48 1.64 -8.08
C GLY A 27 -6.93 1.57 -7.58
N ILE A 28 -7.24 0.58 -6.74
CA ILE A 28 -8.57 0.46 -6.11
C ILE A 28 -8.80 1.63 -5.14
N GLN A 29 -7.78 2.07 -4.42
CA GLN A 29 -7.92 3.21 -3.51
C GLN A 29 -8.16 4.53 -4.25
N VAL A 30 -7.64 4.71 -5.46
CA VAL A 30 -7.97 5.88 -6.29
C VAL A 30 -9.46 5.91 -6.64
N ASP A 31 -10.06 4.76 -6.95
CA ASP A 31 -11.50 4.72 -7.17
C ASP A 31 -12.29 5.01 -5.88
N LYS A 32 -11.79 4.55 -4.73
CA LYS A 32 -12.48 4.76 -3.44
C LYS A 32 -12.43 6.21 -2.96
N TYR A 33 -11.29 6.89 -3.06
CA TYR A 33 -11.05 8.19 -2.43
C TYR A 33 -10.85 9.35 -3.41
N GLY A 34 -10.59 9.06 -4.69
CA GLY A 34 -10.33 10.08 -5.69
C GLY A 34 -11.59 10.85 -6.11
N THR A 35 -11.42 12.13 -6.39
CA THR A 35 -12.42 12.95 -7.09
C THR A 35 -12.57 12.51 -8.55
N LYS A 36 -13.64 12.97 -9.22
CA LYS A 36 -13.87 12.68 -10.65
C LYS A 36 -12.66 13.05 -11.53
N SER A 37 -12.11 14.25 -11.34
CA SER A 37 -10.93 14.73 -12.08
C SER A 37 -9.69 13.87 -11.82
N GLN A 38 -9.47 13.46 -10.58
CA GLN A 38 -8.33 12.58 -10.23
C GLN A 38 -8.47 11.19 -10.83
N LYS A 39 -9.68 10.63 -10.85
CA LYS A 39 -9.96 9.34 -11.50
C LYS A 39 -9.73 9.42 -13.01
N GLU A 40 -10.17 10.50 -13.65
CA GLU A 40 -9.93 10.74 -15.08
C GLU A 40 -8.43 10.84 -15.37
N LYS A 41 -7.69 11.68 -14.64
CA LYS A 41 -6.23 11.81 -14.73
C LYS A 41 -5.52 10.47 -14.50
N PHE A 42 -5.99 9.67 -13.54
CA PHE A 42 -5.45 8.33 -13.30
C PHE A 42 -5.68 7.40 -14.50
N CYS A 43 -6.92 7.28 -14.99
CA CYS A 43 -7.26 6.45 -16.14
C CYS A 43 -6.51 6.86 -17.42
N GLU A 44 -6.26 8.16 -17.60
CA GLU A 44 -5.52 8.69 -18.75
C GLU A 44 -4.03 8.37 -18.71
N ASN A 45 -3.45 8.00 -17.57
CA ASN A 45 -2.00 7.84 -17.42
C ASN A 45 -1.59 6.44 -16.95
N PHE A 46 -2.47 5.71 -16.27
CA PHE A 46 -2.17 4.38 -15.75
C PHE A 46 -1.95 3.36 -16.88
N GLY A 47 -0.85 2.63 -16.84
CA GLY A 47 -0.48 1.61 -17.82
C GLY A 47 0.02 2.13 -19.17
N LYS A 48 0.20 3.45 -19.33
CA LYS A 48 0.73 4.04 -20.57
C LYS A 48 2.25 4.01 -20.69
N GLY A 49 2.96 3.69 -19.60
CA GLY A 49 4.43 3.75 -19.55
C GLY A 49 4.99 5.18 -19.68
N GLY A 50 6.29 5.32 -19.49
CA GLY A 50 6.98 6.61 -19.58
C GLY A 50 6.91 7.46 -18.30
N GLU A 51 7.89 8.36 -18.17
CA GLU A 51 8.12 9.14 -16.94
C GLU A 51 6.97 10.10 -16.63
N ILE A 52 6.41 10.76 -17.65
CA ILE A 52 5.33 11.74 -17.49
C ILE A 52 4.05 11.06 -16.97
N ALA A 53 3.64 9.96 -17.61
CA ALA A 53 2.45 9.22 -17.20
C ALA A 53 2.62 8.64 -15.78
N THR A 54 3.81 8.13 -15.48
CA THR A 54 4.15 7.65 -14.13
C THR A 54 4.05 8.77 -13.11
N ARG A 55 4.66 9.93 -13.37
CA ARG A 55 4.61 11.10 -12.47
C ARG A 55 3.18 11.59 -12.26
N ASN A 56 2.34 11.58 -13.29
CA ASN A 56 0.93 11.95 -13.16
C ASN A 56 0.17 11.01 -12.23
N VAL A 57 0.36 9.69 -12.36
CA VAL A 57 -0.26 8.70 -11.46
C VAL A 57 0.25 8.86 -10.02
N LEU A 58 1.54 9.07 -9.83
CA LEU A 58 2.11 9.32 -8.50
C LEU A 58 1.53 10.59 -7.86
N SER A 59 1.37 11.66 -8.64
CA SER A 59 0.72 12.89 -8.15
C SER A 59 -0.71 12.66 -7.70
N VAL A 60 -1.48 11.80 -8.40
CA VAL A 60 -2.82 11.43 -7.96
C VAL A 60 -2.76 10.71 -6.61
N TYR A 61 -1.82 9.79 -6.40
CA TYR A 61 -1.65 9.12 -5.10
C TYR A 61 -1.29 10.09 -3.97
N GLU A 62 -0.44 11.08 -4.24
CA GLU A 62 -0.09 12.12 -3.27
C GLU A 62 -1.30 13.01 -2.95
N GLU A 63 -2.01 13.49 -3.96
CA GLU A 63 -3.17 14.38 -3.81
C GLU A 63 -4.31 13.74 -3.02
N ILE A 64 -4.54 12.42 -3.17
CA ILE A 64 -5.56 11.71 -2.38
C ILE A 64 -5.08 11.32 -0.98
N GLY A 65 -3.85 11.67 -0.59
CA GLY A 65 -3.32 11.30 0.72
C GLY A 65 -3.13 9.80 0.91
N MET A 66 -2.73 9.08 -0.14
CA MET A 66 -2.65 7.61 -0.13
C MET A 66 -1.79 7.04 1.00
N GLN A 67 -0.71 7.74 1.39
CA GLN A 67 0.14 7.31 2.51
C GLN A 67 -0.64 7.26 3.83
N GLU A 68 -1.50 8.26 4.08
CA GLU A 68 -2.31 8.31 5.30
C GLU A 68 -3.37 7.22 5.29
N HIS A 69 -4.05 7.02 4.15
CA HIS A 69 -4.98 5.91 3.99
C HIS A 69 -4.33 4.54 4.23
N TYR A 70 -3.09 4.35 3.77
CA TYR A 70 -2.34 3.12 4.00
C TYR A 70 -1.97 2.96 5.47
N LYS A 71 -1.51 4.02 6.15
CA LYS A 71 -1.18 3.98 7.57
C LYS A 71 -2.39 3.60 8.43
N ILE A 72 -3.54 4.22 8.17
CA ILE A 72 -4.80 3.87 8.85
C ILE A 72 -5.14 2.39 8.62
N TYR A 73 -5.03 1.91 7.37
CA TYR A 73 -5.26 0.51 7.05
C TYR A 73 -4.30 -0.44 7.80
N GLU A 74 -3.01 -0.11 7.90
CA GLU A 74 -2.03 -0.91 8.66
C GLU A 74 -2.39 -1.00 10.14
N GLU A 75 -2.76 0.12 10.77
CA GLU A 75 -3.16 0.16 12.18
C GLU A 75 -4.44 -0.66 12.42
N GLU A 76 -5.47 -0.48 11.59
CA GLU A 76 -6.71 -1.25 11.66
C GLU A 76 -6.48 -2.75 11.44
N PHE A 77 -5.67 -3.10 10.44
CA PHE A 77 -5.31 -4.48 10.15
C PHE A 77 -4.58 -5.10 11.34
N TYR A 78 -3.58 -4.43 11.89
CA TYR A 78 -2.80 -4.92 13.02
C TYR A 78 -3.70 -5.20 14.24
N ASN A 79 -4.53 -4.23 14.63
CA ASN A 79 -5.45 -4.36 15.77
C ASN A 79 -6.43 -5.53 15.56
N LYS A 80 -7.02 -5.63 14.37
CA LYS A 80 -7.94 -6.71 14.00
C LYS A 80 -7.27 -8.09 14.04
N MET A 81 -5.99 -8.17 13.65
CA MET A 81 -5.24 -9.42 13.69
C MET A 81 -4.88 -9.81 15.12
N CYS A 82 -4.48 -8.87 15.97
CA CYS A 82 -4.28 -9.10 17.41
C CYS A 82 -5.54 -9.68 18.06
N GLU A 83 -6.72 -9.09 17.82
CA GLU A 83 -7.99 -9.62 18.34
C GLU A 83 -8.29 -11.04 17.87
N LYS A 84 -7.97 -11.37 16.61
CA LYS A 84 -8.16 -12.72 16.07
C LYS A 84 -7.20 -13.72 16.71
N ILE A 85 -5.94 -13.33 16.90
CA ILE A 85 -4.93 -14.16 17.57
C ILE A 85 -5.36 -14.45 19.01
N GLU A 86 -5.92 -13.46 19.70
CA GLU A 86 -6.43 -13.67 21.06
C GLU A 86 -7.59 -14.65 21.14
N LYS A 87 -8.40 -14.74 20.08
CA LYS A 87 -9.51 -15.68 19.98
C LYS A 87 -9.09 -17.10 19.54
N LEU A 88 -7.81 -17.34 19.25
CA LEU A 88 -7.33 -18.67 18.86
C LEU A 88 -7.45 -19.69 20.02
N PRO A 89 -7.65 -20.98 19.72
CA PRO A 89 -7.63 -22.05 20.70
C PRO A 89 -6.36 -22.03 21.56
N LYS A 90 -6.50 -22.34 22.86
CA LYS A 90 -5.38 -22.29 23.83
C LYS A 90 -4.21 -23.24 23.50
N GLN A 91 -4.46 -24.26 22.68
CA GLN A 91 -3.45 -25.23 22.25
C GLN A 91 -2.50 -24.67 21.18
N LEU A 92 -2.88 -23.56 20.53
CA LEU A 92 -2.04 -22.94 19.51
C LEU A 92 -1.02 -21.98 20.13
N PRO A 93 0.21 -21.93 19.59
CA PRO A 93 1.24 -21.02 20.08
C PRO A 93 0.95 -19.60 19.59
N LYS A 94 0.06 -18.87 20.30
CA LYS A 94 -0.34 -17.50 19.96
C LYS A 94 0.85 -16.57 19.72
N GLN A 95 1.90 -16.71 20.52
CA GLN A 95 3.11 -15.88 20.43
C GLN A 95 3.74 -15.91 19.04
N VAL A 96 3.81 -17.08 18.39
CA VAL A 96 4.40 -17.21 17.03
C VAL A 96 3.63 -16.36 16.01
N PHE A 97 2.29 -16.28 16.15
CA PHE A 97 1.48 -15.44 15.28
C PHE A 97 1.64 -13.95 15.56
N ILE A 98 1.85 -13.56 16.81
CA ILE A 98 2.14 -12.17 17.20
C ILE A 98 3.50 -11.76 16.63
N ASP A 99 4.54 -12.58 16.82
CA ASP A 99 5.89 -12.29 16.32
C ASP A 99 5.91 -12.17 14.80
N LEU A 100 5.17 -13.05 14.11
CA LEU A 100 5.00 -12.97 12.65
C LEU A 100 4.27 -11.69 12.22
N LEU A 101 3.23 -11.29 12.95
CA LEU A 101 2.48 -10.07 12.66
C LEU A 101 3.35 -8.81 12.86
N ASP A 102 4.08 -8.73 13.97
CA ASP A 102 5.02 -7.66 14.26
C ASP A 102 6.13 -7.58 13.20
N PHE A 103 6.68 -8.73 12.80
CA PHE A 103 7.68 -8.78 11.74
C PHE A 103 7.13 -8.29 10.40
N ALA A 104 5.93 -8.72 10.02
CA ALA A 104 5.34 -8.39 8.73
C ALA A 104 4.89 -6.92 8.61
N VAL A 105 4.34 -6.35 9.69
CA VAL A 105 3.72 -5.01 9.68
C VAL A 105 4.66 -3.95 10.26
N ILE A 106 5.25 -4.21 11.43
CA ILE A 106 6.09 -3.25 12.16
C ILE A 106 7.57 -3.36 11.73
N LYS A 107 7.95 -4.45 11.05
CA LYS A 107 9.34 -4.80 10.72
C LYS A 107 10.25 -4.86 11.94
N LYS A 108 9.70 -5.27 13.09
CA LYS A 108 10.45 -5.50 14.33
C LYS A 108 10.14 -6.88 14.88
N PHE A 109 11.14 -7.55 15.43
CA PHE A 109 10.95 -8.76 16.24
C PHE A 109 10.85 -8.34 17.71
N ARG A 110 9.84 -8.81 18.42
CA ARG A 110 9.84 -8.80 19.89
C ARG A 110 10.73 -9.95 20.33
N GLY A 111 12.01 -9.66 20.53
CA GLY A 111 12.96 -10.61 21.11
C GLY A 111 12.59 -10.97 22.54
#